data_AF-A0A954W9H5-F1
#
_entry.id   AF-A0A954W9H5-F1
#
_cell.length_a   1.000
_cell.length_b   1.000
_cell.length_c   1.000
_cell.angle_alpha   90.00
_cell.angle_beta   90.00
_cell.angle_gamma   90.00
#
_symmetry.space_group_name_H-M   'P 1'
#
loop_
_entity.id
_entity.type
_entity.pdbx_description
1 polymer ?
#
loop_
_entity_poly.entity_id
_entity_poly.type
_entity_poly.pdbx_seq_one_letter_code
_entity_poly.pdbx_strand_id
1 'polypeptide(L)'
;YRNGRGKGKNNSTLDDGITQGALRLLMHVDRAHEFRHAEIHEAARIALDALLAAQFPNGGFPQVWTGPVEPQPIVKANFPEYDWRTEGRIKEYWTMYTLNDGLAGTVATTLIDAAKIYRDKPCADAAKRLGDFLILAQLPEPQPAWAQQYNYAMQPIWARRFEPPAVTGGESQDAIETLMTIYRVTGDEKYLQPIPAALAYLRKSLLDDGRLARYYELQTNKPLYMNRNGRDYYLTHDDRNLPDHYGWKIVSRLDELAAAYERCRAGDRTTPELSQSALEQQVRTIIADLDDQDRWMSVYDGERLIGQPKFAVGDRYLSSQLFSDNLETLSRFLKP
;
A
#
# COMPACT_ATOMS: atom_id res chain seq x y z
N TYR A 1 13.42 7.16 -21.78
CA TYR A 1 14.06 8.38 -21.25
C TYR A 1 13.98 9.48 -22.29
N ARG A 2 13.36 10.63 -21.95
CA ARG A 2 13.24 11.79 -22.86
C ARG A 2 14.65 12.16 -23.32
N ASN A 3 14.96 11.88 -24.59
CA ASN A 3 16.26 12.08 -25.25
C ASN A 3 17.43 11.15 -24.83
N GLY A 4 17.18 10.07 -24.07
CA GLY A 4 18.22 9.12 -23.65
C GLY A 4 18.22 7.80 -24.44
N ARG A 5 19.41 7.21 -24.66
CA ARG A 5 19.59 5.88 -25.29
C ARG A 5 19.32 4.72 -24.30
N GLY A 6 18.20 4.78 -23.58
CA GLY A 6 17.81 3.70 -22.69
C GLY A 6 17.49 2.44 -23.49
N LYS A 7 18.16 1.32 -23.17
CA LYS A 7 17.79 -0.01 -23.67
C LYS A 7 16.80 -0.64 -22.68
N GLY A 8 15.50 -0.49 -22.94
CA GLY A 8 14.44 -1.04 -22.10
C GLY A 8 13.04 -0.60 -22.54
N LYS A 9 12.01 -1.33 -22.10
CA LYS A 9 10.62 -0.89 -22.28
C LYS A 9 10.38 0.34 -21.40
N ASN A 10 9.74 1.38 -21.94
CA ASN A 10 9.45 2.63 -21.24
C ASN A 10 8.18 2.50 -20.39
N ASN A 11 8.22 1.60 -19.40
CA ASN A 11 7.11 1.33 -18.50
C ASN A 11 7.24 2.18 -17.23
N SER A 12 6.12 2.66 -16.72
CA SER A 12 5.99 3.21 -15.37
C SER A 12 5.34 2.17 -14.47
N THR A 13 5.59 2.23 -13.17
CA THR A 13 5.09 1.24 -12.21
C THR A 13 4.72 1.87 -10.86
N LEU A 14 3.60 1.43 -10.29
CA LEU A 14 3.16 1.74 -8.93
C LEU A 14 3.57 0.66 -7.93
N ASP A 15 4.17 -0.44 -8.43
CA ASP A 15 4.72 -1.54 -7.64
C ASP A 15 5.80 -1.04 -6.68
N ASP A 16 5.83 -1.59 -5.46
CA ASP A 16 6.78 -1.24 -4.39
C ASP A 16 6.92 0.28 -4.11
N GLY A 17 5.91 1.08 -4.48
CA GLY A 17 5.94 2.53 -4.30
C GLY A 17 7.00 3.25 -5.16
N ILE A 18 7.49 2.64 -6.24
CA ILE A 18 8.62 3.17 -7.04
C ILE A 18 8.34 4.57 -7.59
N THR A 19 7.24 4.75 -8.31
CA THR A 19 6.91 6.07 -8.90
C THR A 19 6.50 7.06 -7.81
N GLN A 20 5.74 6.58 -6.81
CA GLN A 20 5.21 7.36 -5.69
C GLN A 20 6.35 7.95 -4.84
N GLY A 21 7.33 7.14 -4.46
CA GLY A 21 8.50 7.57 -3.70
C GLY A 21 9.33 8.59 -4.46
N ALA A 22 9.61 8.34 -5.75
CA ALA A 22 10.34 9.28 -6.60
C ALA A 22 9.61 10.63 -6.76
N LEU A 23 8.29 10.59 -7.01
CA LEU A 23 7.46 11.78 -7.08
C LEU A 23 7.49 12.57 -5.78
N ARG A 24 7.27 11.91 -4.64
CA ARG A 24 7.30 12.56 -3.33
C ARG A 24 8.65 13.21 -3.08
N LEU A 25 9.76 12.52 -3.36
CA LEU A 25 11.10 13.12 -3.25
C LEU A 25 11.21 14.40 -4.08
N LEU A 26 10.90 14.34 -5.37
CA LEU A 26 10.99 15.50 -6.27
C LEU A 26 10.14 16.67 -5.78
N MET A 27 8.90 16.41 -5.36
CA MET A 27 8.00 17.48 -4.89
C MET A 27 8.48 18.14 -3.60
N HIS A 28 8.94 17.34 -2.63
CA HIS A 28 9.43 17.89 -1.37
C HIS A 28 10.76 18.62 -1.55
N VAL A 29 11.65 18.14 -2.43
CA VAL A 29 12.89 18.85 -2.81
C VAL A 29 12.56 20.15 -3.53
N ASP A 30 11.67 20.14 -4.52
CA ASP A 30 11.28 21.34 -5.25
C ASP A 30 10.76 22.42 -4.29
N ARG A 31 9.89 22.04 -3.36
CA ARG A 31 9.40 22.94 -2.31
C ARG A 31 10.50 23.43 -1.37
N ALA A 32 11.39 22.55 -0.92
CA ALA A 32 12.48 22.90 -0.01
C ALA A 32 13.47 23.91 -0.64
N HIS A 33 13.62 23.85 -1.96
CA HIS A 33 14.42 24.80 -2.73
C HIS A 33 13.60 26.00 -3.24
N GLU A 34 12.40 26.23 -2.68
CA GLU A 34 11.52 27.34 -3.03
C GLU A 34 11.21 27.43 -4.54
N PHE A 35 11.11 26.28 -5.20
CA PHE A 35 10.77 26.16 -6.63
C PHE A 35 11.79 26.84 -7.57
N ARG A 36 13.05 26.99 -7.14
CA ARG A 36 14.09 27.68 -7.91
C ARG A 36 14.76 26.83 -8.99
N HIS A 37 14.53 25.51 -9.00
CA HIS A 37 15.15 24.58 -9.94
C HIS A 37 14.12 24.08 -10.96
N ALA A 38 14.08 24.71 -12.13
CA ALA A 38 13.09 24.44 -13.17
C ALA A 38 13.08 22.97 -13.62
N GLU A 39 14.24 22.31 -13.64
CA GLU A 39 14.37 20.91 -14.05
C GLU A 39 13.73 19.94 -13.06
N ILE A 40 13.80 20.23 -11.75
CA ILE A 40 13.15 19.42 -10.71
C ILE A 40 11.63 19.60 -10.82
N HIS A 41 11.19 20.84 -10.96
CA HIS A 41 9.78 21.16 -11.15
C HIS A 41 9.21 20.45 -12.38
N GLU A 42 9.86 20.57 -13.54
CA GLU A 42 9.44 19.94 -14.78
C GLU A 42 9.40 18.40 -14.65
N ALA A 43 10.40 17.79 -14.02
CA ALA A 43 10.41 16.35 -13.77
C ALA A 43 9.22 15.91 -12.91
N ALA A 44 8.88 16.65 -11.85
CA ALA A 44 7.72 16.37 -11.02
C ALA A 44 6.41 16.51 -11.82
N ARG A 45 6.27 17.56 -12.63
CA ARG A 45 5.08 17.78 -13.48
C ARG A 45 4.86 16.65 -14.48
N ILE A 46 5.90 16.24 -15.20
CA ILE A 46 5.81 15.14 -16.17
C ILE A 46 5.35 13.85 -15.50
N ALA A 47 5.92 13.52 -14.35
CA ALA A 47 5.58 12.31 -13.62
C ALA A 47 4.16 12.38 -13.03
N LEU A 48 3.69 13.55 -12.56
CA LEU A 48 2.32 13.74 -12.10
C LEU A 48 1.31 13.62 -13.25
N ASP A 49 1.59 14.21 -14.41
CA ASP A 49 0.73 14.11 -15.59
C ASP A 49 0.63 12.64 -16.06
N ALA A 50 1.74 11.90 -16.02
CA ALA A 50 1.75 10.47 -16.34
C ALA A 50 0.98 9.61 -15.33
N LEU A 51 1.05 9.94 -14.03
CA LEU A 51 0.27 9.29 -12.99
C LEU A 51 -1.23 9.57 -13.16
N LEU A 52 -1.61 10.83 -13.38
CA LEU A 52 -3.01 11.22 -13.61
C LEU A 52 -3.60 10.53 -14.84
N ALA A 53 -2.83 10.40 -15.92
CA ALA A 53 -3.23 9.68 -17.12
C ALA A 53 -3.38 8.16 -16.90
N ALA A 54 -2.79 7.61 -15.84
CA ALA A 54 -2.93 6.20 -15.47
C ALA A 54 -4.16 5.91 -14.60
N GLN A 55 -4.92 6.93 -14.20
CA GLN A 55 -6.13 6.75 -13.42
C GLN A 55 -7.31 6.37 -14.31
N PHE A 56 -7.94 5.24 -14.02
CA PHE A 56 -9.14 4.80 -14.72
C PHE A 56 -10.36 5.66 -14.39
N PRO A 57 -11.43 5.65 -15.21
CA PRO A 57 -12.65 6.40 -14.94
C PRO A 57 -13.31 6.08 -13.58
N ASN A 58 -13.19 4.84 -13.10
CA ASN A 58 -13.69 4.44 -11.77
C ASN A 58 -12.79 4.92 -10.61
N GLY A 59 -11.62 5.50 -10.90
CA GLY A 59 -10.65 6.03 -9.94
C GLY A 59 -9.50 5.11 -9.56
N GLY A 60 -9.52 3.84 -10.02
CA GLY A 60 -8.45 2.87 -9.78
C GLY A 60 -7.21 3.12 -10.63
N PHE A 61 -6.15 2.36 -10.38
CA PHE A 61 -4.89 2.43 -11.12
C PHE A 61 -4.38 1.04 -11.50
N PRO A 62 -3.62 0.93 -12.60
CA PRO A 62 -2.88 -0.28 -12.92
C PRO A 62 -1.62 -0.40 -12.06
N GLN A 63 -1.04 -1.60 -11.96
CA GLN A 63 0.30 -1.76 -11.38
C GLN A 63 1.37 -1.16 -12.31
N VAL A 64 1.26 -1.39 -13.62
CA VAL A 64 2.22 -0.98 -14.65
C VAL A 64 1.50 -0.39 -15.86
N TRP A 65 2.02 0.71 -16.41
CA TRP A 65 1.48 1.37 -17.61
C TRP A 65 2.58 1.92 -18.51
N THR A 66 2.26 2.11 -19.80
CA THR A 66 3.17 2.70 -20.80
C THR A 66 2.65 4.01 -21.39
N GLY A 67 1.42 4.37 -21.06
CA GLY A 67 0.71 5.55 -21.53
C GLY A 67 -0.63 5.69 -20.80
N PRO A 68 -1.48 6.63 -21.23
CA PRO A 68 -2.82 6.78 -20.68
C PRO A 68 -3.60 5.45 -20.70
N VAL A 69 -4.36 5.18 -19.65
CA VAL A 69 -5.20 3.98 -19.61
C VAL A 69 -6.40 4.12 -20.54
N GLU A 70 -6.81 3.01 -21.15
CA GLU A 70 -8.06 2.96 -21.91
C GLU A 70 -9.26 3.02 -20.95
N PRO A 71 -10.32 3.78 -21.26
CA PRO A 71 -11.53 3.82 -20.44
C PRO A 71 -12.15 2.43 -20.25
N GLN A 72 -12.55 2.14 -19.01
CA GLN A 72 -13.19 0.89 -18.62
C GLN A 72 -14.53 1.15 -17.93
N PRO A 73 -15.45 0.17 -17.90
CA PRO A 73 -16.74 0.32 -17.23
C PRO A 73 -16.59 0.62 -15.74
N ILE A 74 -17.48 1.48 -15.23
CA ILE A 74 -17.61 1.75 -13.80
C ILE A 74 -18.68 0.81 -13.25
N VAL A 75 -18.23 -0.29 -12.64
CA VAL A 75 -19.08 -1.30 -12.00
C VAL A 75 -18.65 -1.51 -10.55
N LYS A 76 -19.52 -2.12 -9.73
CA LYS A 76 -19.17 -2.51 -8.36
C LYS A 76 -18.47 -3.87 -8.34
N ALA A 77 -17.63 -4.07 -7.33
CA ALA A 77 -17.00 -5.36 -7.11
C ALA A 77 -18.03 -6.47 -6.87
N ASN A 78 -17.70 -7.64 -7.37
CA ASN A 78 -18.51 -8.85 -7.25
C ASN A 78 -17.60 -10.09 -7.22
N PHE A 79 -18.18 -11.24 -6.88
CA PHE A 79 -17.47 -12.52 -6.94
C PHE A 79 -17.54 -13.09 -8.36
N PRO A 80 -16.45 -13.72 -8.85
CA PRO A 80 -16.49 -14.43 -10.13
C PRO A 80 -17.49 -15.59 -10.07
N GLU A 81 -18.27 -15.77 -11.14
CA GLU A 81 -19.23 -16.87 -11.30
C GLU A 81 -18.58 -18.14 -11.92
N TYR A 82 -17.32 -18.04 -12.35
CA TYR A 82 -16.54 -19.14 -12.93
C TYR A 82 -15.64 -19.82 -11.88
N ASP A 83 -15.09 -21.00 -12.20
CA ASP A 83 -14.09 -21.63 -11.33
C ASP A 83 -12.77 -20.88 -11.40
N TRP A 84 -12.63 -19.89 -10.53
CA TRP A 84 -11.44 -19.04 -10.47
C TRP A 84 -10.16 -19.81 -10.18
N ARG A 85 -10.21 -21.06 -9.70
CA ARG A 85 -8.99 -21.86 -9.47
C ARG A 85 -8.33 -22.28 -10.77
N THR A 86 -9.12 -22.54 -11.80
CA THR A 86 -8.67 -23.11 -13.08
C THR A 86 -8.86 -22.15 -14.25
N GLU A 87 -9.79 -21.19 -14.14
CA GLU A 87 -10.20 -20.27 -15.20
C GLU A 87 -9.87 -18.79 -14.88
N GLY A 88 -10.10 -17.91 -15.87
CA GLY A 88 -10.00 -16.46 -15.68
C GLY A 88 -8.59 -15.92 -15.43
N ARG A 89 -7.54 -16.66 -15.77
CA ARG A 89 -6.15 -16.18 -15.66
C ARG A 89 -5.87 -15.07 -16.67
N ILE A 90 -5.39 -13.95 -16.18
CA ILE A 90 -4.97 -12.80 -16.99
C ILE A 90 -3.44 -12.76 -16.99
N LYS A 91 -2.83 -12.91 -18.18
CA LYS A 91 -1.37 -12.88 -18.31
C LYS A 91 -0.78 -11.55 -17.87
N GLU A 92 -1.40 -10.45 -18.30
CA GLU A 92 -0.96 -9.08 -18.04
C GLU A 92 -1.75 -8.46 -16.87
N TYR A 93 -1.82 -9.19 -15.75
CA TYR A 93 -2.55 -8.74 -14.55
C TYR A 93 -2.11 -7.35 -14.08
N TRP A 94 -0.85 -6.96 -14.34
CA TRP A 94 -0.30 -5.66 -13.96
C TRP A 94 -0.97 -4.47 -14.66
N THR A 95 -1.75 -4.70 -15.72
CA THR A 95 -2.55 -3.65 -16.38
C THR A 95 -3.92 -3.45 -15.73
N MET A 96 -4.29 -4.33 -14.79
CA MET A 96 -5.61 -4.38 -14.15
C MET A 96 -5.65 -3.53 -12.87
N TYR A 97 -6.84 -3.28 -12.31
CA TYR A 97 -6.96 -2.48 -11.10
C TYR A 97 -6.20 -3.13 -9.94
N THR A 98 -5.27 -2.40 -9.32
CA THR A 98 -4.32 -2.95 -8.37
C THR A 98 -4.38 -2.23 -7.02
N LEU A 99 -4.36 -3.00 -5.93
CA LEU A 99 -4.20 -2.55 -4.55
C LEU A 99 -2.95 -3.16 -3.86
N ASN A 100 -2.33 -4.17 -4.48
CA ASN A 100 -1.12 -4.84 -4.01
C ASN A 100 -0.01 -3.87 -3.60
N ASP A 101 0.80 -4.28 -2.61
CA ASP A 101 1.99 -3.55 -2.12
C ASP A 101 1.72 -2.11 -1.63
N GLY A 102 0.55 -1.90 -1.00
CA GLY A 102 0.20 -0.62 -0.38
C GLY A 102 -0.07 0.50 -1.39
N LEU A 103 -0.49 0.11 -2.61
CA LEU A 103 -0.70 1.05 -3.70
C LEU A 103 -1.70 2.15 -3.31
N ALA A 104 -2.80 1.82 -2.65
CA ALA A 104 -3.81 2.81 -2.30
C ALA A 104 -3.24 3.90 -1.38
N GLY A 105 -2.57 3.52 -0.30
CA GLY A 105 -1.99 4.47 0.64
C GLY A 105 -0.90 5.34 0.01
N THR A 106 0.02 4.72 -0.75
CA THR A 106 1.15 5.42 -1.37
C THR A 106 0.71 6.38 -2.47
N VAL A 107 -0.26 6.00 -3.31
CA VAL A 107 -0.82 6.87 -4.34
C VAL A 107 -1.62 8.01 -3.73
N ALA A 108 -2.50 7.72 -2.75
CA ALA A 108 -3.27 8.76 -2.07
C ALA A 108 -2.35 9.81 -1.44
N THR A 109 -1.31 9.38 -0.73
CA THR A 109 -0.31 10.27 -0.13
C THR A 109 0.39 11.13 -1.18
N THR A 110 0.79 10.53 -2.31
CA THR A 110 1.45 11.26 -3.40
C THR A 110 0.54 12.32 -4.02
N LEU A 111 -0.71 11.99 -4.30
CA LEU A 111 -1.69 12.93 -4.86
C LEU A 111 -2.02 14.06 -3.88
N ILE A 112 -2.15 13.75 -2.59
CA ILE A 112 -2.39 14.74 -1.54
C ILE A 112 -1.18 15.66 -1.36
N ASP A 113 0.04 15.13 -1.40
CA ASP A 113 1.27 15.94 -1.36
C ASP A 113 1.32 16.90 -2.56
N ALA A 114 1.05 16.42 -3.78
CA ALA A 114 1.00 17.26 -4.97
C ALA A 114 -0.06 18.38 -4.84
N ALA A 115 -1.26 18.03 -4.37
CA ALA A 115 -2.33 18.99 -4.14
C ALA A 115 -1.95 20.05 -3.10
N LYS A 116 -1.21 19.70 -2.04
CA LYS A 116 -0.76 20.64 -1.00
C LYS A 116 0.41 21.50 -1.45
N ILE A 117 1.42 20.90 -2.08
CA ILE A 117 2.68 21.55 -2.45
C ILE A 117 2.47 22.50 -3.63
N TYR A 118 1.79 22.03 -4.68
CA TYR A 118 1.59 22.79 -5.92
C TYR A 118 0.22 23.43 -6.05
N ARG A 119 -0.68 23.24 -5.08
CA ARG A 119 -2.11 23.63 -5.20
C ARG A 119 -2.79 22.95 -6.40
N ASP A 120 -2.37 21.73 -6.71
CA ASP A 120 -2.82 20.97 -7.87
C ASP A 120 -4.23 20.40 -7.64
N LYS A 121 -5.24 21.08 -8.20
CA LYS A 121 -6.64 20.64 -8.17
C LYS A 121 -6.85 19.29 -8.88
N PRO A 122 -6.30 19.02 -10.08
CA PRO A 122 -6.36 17.70 -10.69
C PRO A 122 -5.90 16.55 -9.77
N CYS A 123 -4.81 16.72 -9.02
CA CYS A 123 -4.36 15.74 -8.04
C CYS A 123 -5.31 15.59 -6.84
N ALA A 124 -5.88 16.70 -6.36
CA ALA A 124 -6.91 16.65 -5.31
C ALA A 124 -8.16 15.88 -5.77
N ASP A 125 -8.60 16.12 -7.00
CA ASP A 125 -9.74 15.41 -7.60
C ASP A 125 -9.41 13.93 -7.87
N ALA A 126 -8.18 13.62 -8.27
CA ALA A 126 -7.70 12.24 -8.42
C ALA A 126 -7.68 11.47 -7.10
N ALA A 127 -7.27 12.10 -5.99
CA ALA A 127 -7.31 11.48 -4.66
C ALA A 127 -8.75 11.14 -4.25
N LYS A 128 -9.72 12.02 -4.54
CA LYS A 128 -11.15 11.74 -4.31
C LYS A 128 -11.64 10.56 -5.14
N ARG A 129 -11.29 10.51 -6.43
CA ARG A 129 -11.64 9.39 -7.32
C ARG A 129 -11.03 8.07 -6.84
N LEU A 130 -9.80 8.08 -6.30
CA LEU A 130 -9.22 6.90 -5.67
C LEU A 130 -10.06 6.42 -4.48
N GLY A 131 -10.53 7.33 -3.63
CA GLY A 131 -11.47 6.99 -2.56
C GLY A 131 -12.79 6.40 -3.08
N ASP A 132 -13.32 6.96 -4.18
CA ASP A 132 -14.54 6.46 -4.83
C ASP A 132 -14.32 5.05 -5.39
N PHE A 133 -13.15 4.78 -5.98
CA PHE A 133 -12.74 3.44 -6.39
C PHE A 133 -12.70 2.47 -5.22
N LEU A 134 -12.13 2.84 -4.08
CA LEU A 134 -12.07 1.96 -2.90
C LEU A 134 -13.47 1.59 -2.39
N ILE A 135 -14.43 2.52 -2.44
CA ILE A 135 -15.84 2.23 -2.13
C ILE A 135 -16.42 1.23 -3.15
N LEU A 136 -16.16 1.42 -4.45
CA LEU A 136 -16.60 0.50 -5.51
C LEU A 136 -15.94 -0.88 -5.43
N ALA A 137 -14.68 -0.94 -4.97
CA ALA A 137 -13.85 -2.13 -4.90
C ALA A 137 -14.13 -3.01 -3.68
N GLN A 138 -14.85 -2.49 -2.68
CA GLN A 138 -15.27 -3.30 -1.55
C GLN A 138 -16.18 -4.42 -2.05
N LEU A 139 -15.78 -5.66 -1.78
CA LEU A 139 -16.58 -6.83 -2.17
C LEU A 139 -17.92 -6.83 -1.42
N PRO A 140 -18.97 -7.47 -1.97
CA PRO A 140 -20.23 -7.60 -1.25
C PRO A 140 -20.10 -8.59 -0.09
N GLU A 141 -21.14 -8.65 0.75
CA GLU A 141 -21.32 -9.76 1.69
C GLU A 141 -21.17 -11.11 0.96
N PRO A 142 -20.51 -12.12 1.58
CA PRO A 142 -20.17 -12.20 2.99
C PRO A 142 -18.78 -11.67 3.38
N GLN A 143 -18.05 -11.01 2.45
CA GLN A 143 -16.66 -10.60 2.69
C GLN A 143 -16.43 -9.12 2.32
N PRO A 144 -17.01 -8.16 3.07
CA PRO A 144 -16.96 -6.72 2.76
C PRO A 144 -15.59 -6.08 2.96
N ALA A 145 -14.59 -6.52 2.21
CA ALA A 145 -13.20 -6.09 2.24
C ALA A 145 -12.62 -6.12 0.82
N TRP A 146 -11.28 -6.08 0.66
CA TRP A 146 -10.62 -5.87 -0.62
C TRP A 146 -9.71 -7.03 -1.03
N ALA A 147 -9.45 -7.14 -2.33
CA ALA A 147 -8.50 -8.05 -2.95
C ALA A 147 -7.26 -7.28 -3.44
N GLN A 148 -6.20 -8.01 -3.78
CA GLN A 148 -4.97 -7.38 -4.30
C GLN A 148 -5.13 -6.83 -5.71
N GLN A 149 -5.86 -7.52 -6.59
CA GLN A 149 -6.08 -7.11 -7.97
C GLN A 149 -7.49 -7.48 -8.44
N TYR A 150 -8.05 -6.65 -9.32
CA TYR A 150 -9.36 -6.84 -9.92
C TYR A 150 -9.32 -6.66 -11.42
N ASN A 151 -10.04 -7.50 -12.18
CA ASN A 151 -10.27 -7.26 -13.61
C ASN A 151 -11.19 -6.05 -13.84
N TYR A 152 -11.40 -5.69 -15.11
CA TYR A 152 -12.28 -4.58 -15.49
C TYR A 152 -13.77 -4.80 -15.19
N ALA A 153 -14.18 -6.03 -14.87
CA ALA A 153 -15.51 -6.36 -14.34
C ALA A 153 -15.57 -6.29 -12.80
N MET A 154 -14.51 -5.80 -12.15
CA MET A 154 -14.34 -5.66 -10.70
C MET A 154 -14.42 -6.99 -9.94
N GLN A 155 -13.94 -8.07 -10.54
CA GLN A 155 -13.78 -9.37 -9.88
C GLN A 155 -12.33 -9.57 -9.47
N PRO A 156 -12.05 -10.11 -8.25
CA PRO A 156 -10.72 -10.51 -7.86
C PRO A 156 -10.09 -11.46 -8.89
N ILE A 157 -8.80 -11.26 -9.18
CA ILE A 157 -8.07 -12.08 -10.16
C ILE A 157 -6.76 -12.63 -9.59
N TRP A 158 -6.19 -13.60 -10.32
CA TRP A 158 -4.82 -14.02 -10.10
C TRP A 158 -3.85 -12.91 -10.50
N ALA A 159 -2.82 -12.71 -9.69
CA ALA A 159 -1.61 -12.01 -10.11
C ALA A 159 -0.51 -13.02 -10.43
N ARG A 160 0.53 -13.10 -9.60
CA ARG A 160 1.58 -14.12 -9.76
C ARG A 160 1.00 -15.52 -9.53
N ARG A 161 1.74 -16.56 -9.92
CA ARG A 161 1.32 -17.97 -9.78
C ARG A 161 0.99 -18.38 -8.33
N PHE A 162 1.44 -17.58 -7.36
CA PHE A 162 1.26 -17.76 -5.92
C PHE A 162 0.36 -16.68 -5.28
N GLU A 163 -0.41 -15.94 -6.08
CA GLU A 163 -1.30 -14.86 -5.63
C GLU A 163 -2.69 -15.09 -6.21
N PRO A 164 -3.51 -15.90 -5.52
CA PRO A 164 -4.84 -16.27 -6.00
C PRO A 164 -5.86 -15.12 -5.84
N PRO A 165 -6.96 -15.16 -6.61
CA PRO A 165 -8.16 -14.38 -6.33
C PRO A 165 -8.63 -14.65 -4.91
N ALA A 166 -8.57 -13.63 -4.06
CA ALA A 166 -8.91 -13.75 -2.66
C ALA A 166 -9.13 -12.36 -2.05
N VAL A 167 -9.90 -12.32 -0.96
CA VAL A 167 -9.93 -11.16 -0.07
C VAL A 167 -8.63 -11.18 0.73
N THR A 168 -8.02 -10.02 0.97
CA THR A 168 -6.70 -9.97 1.62
C THR A 168 -6.68 -9.20 2.92
N GLY A 169 -5.86 -9.66 3.87
CA GLY A 169 -5.72 -9.02 5.17
C GLY A 169 -4.91 -7.71 5.12
N GLY A 170 -3.86 -7.63 4.30
CA GLY A 170 -2.97 -6.47 4.26
C GLY A 170 -3.57 -5.26 3.53
N GLU A 171 -4.00 -5.48 2.30
CA GLU A 171 -4.50 -4.45 1.38
C GLU A 171 -5.87 -3.95 1.82
N SER A 172 -6.66 -4.77 2.52
CA SER A 172 -7.87 -4.29 3.18
C SER A 172 -7.58 -3.31 4.31
N GLN A 173 -6.51 -3.52 5.08
CA GLN A 173 -6.09 -2.57 6.12
C GLN A 173 -5.56 -1.27 5.49
N ASP A 174 -4.81 -1.36 4.39
CA ASP A 174 -4.36 -0.19 3.61
C ASP A 174 -5.54 0.59 3.01
N ALA A 175 -6.55 -0.09 2.47
CA ALA A 175 -7.76 0.55 1.96
C ALA A 175 -8.54 1.30 3.05
N ILE A 176 -8.72 0.70 4.23
CA ILE A 176 -9.36 1.35 5.39
C ILE A 176 -8.60 2.63 5.79
N GLU A 177 -7.28 2.53 5.92
CA GLU A 177 -6.41 3.66 6.27
C GLU A 177 -6.44 4.76 5.21
N THR A 178 -6.44 4.37 3.93
CA THR A 178 -6.49 5.29 2.79
C THR A 178 -7.81 6.06 2.76
N LEU A 179 -8.94 5.37 2.98
CA LEU A 179 -10.25 5.99 3.07
C LEU A 179 -10.32 7.04 4.19
N MET A 180 -9.79 6.73 5.38
CA MET A 180 -9.67 7.72 6.46
C MET A 180 -8.74 8.88 6.10
N THR A 181 -7.64 8.62 5.40
CA THR A 181 -6.72 9.65 4.93
C THR A 181 -7.39 10.62 3.96
N ILE A 182 -8.19 10.10 3.03
CA ILE A 182 -8.97 10.91 2.09
C ILE A 182 -10.08 11.68 2.83
N TYR A 183 -10.76 11.06 3.80
CA TYR A 183 -11.71 11.75 4.67
C TYR A 183 -11.06 12.93 5.40
N ARG A 184 -9.89 12.77 6.00
CA ARG A 184 -9.21 13.87 6.73
C ARG A 184 -9.00 15.10 5.84
N VAL A 185 -8.57 14.91 4.60
CA VAL A 185 -8.33 16.03 3.67
C VAL A 185 -9.60 16.58 3.02
N THR A 186 -10.63 15.77 2.83
CA THR A 186 -11.87 16.19 2.13
C THR A 186 -12.99 16.63 3.06
N GLY A 187 -13.12 15.97 4.22
CA GLY A 187 -14.29 16.05 5.12
C GLY A 187 -15.51 15.28 4.62
N ASP A 188 -15.39 14.48 3.55
CA ASP A 188 -16.52 13.77 2.95
C ASP A 188 -16.76 12.44 3.67
N GLU A 189 -17.84 12.36 4.46
CA GLU A 189 -18.19 11.22 5.28
C GLU A 189 -18.43 9.93 4.49
N LYS A 190 -18.66 10.01 3.17
CA LYS A 190 -18.86 8.82 2.33
C LYS A 190 -17.67 7.86 2.40
N TYR A 191 -16.46 8.38 2.61
CA TYR A 191 -15.25 7.56 2.73
C TYR A 191 -15.19 6.77 4.04
N LEU A 192 -15.97 7.14 5.06
CA LEU A 192 -16.05 6.40 6.31
C LEU A 192 -17.07 5.24 6.27
N GLN A 193 -18.06 5.32 5.38
CA GLN A 193 -19.17 4.36 5.27
C GLN A 193 -18.75 2.88 5.10
N PRO A 194 -17.77 2.50 4.27
CA PRO A 194 -17.40 1.10 4.08
C PRO A 194 -16.63 0.49 5.26
N ILE A 195 -16.06 1.31 6.14
CA ILE A 195 -15.07 0.88 7.15
C ILE A 195 -15.66 -0.07 8.21
N PRO A 196 -16.84 0.17 8.80
CA PRO A 196 -17.38 -0.69 9.85
C PRO A 196 -17.57 -2.15 9.40
N ALA A 197 -18.10 -2.36 8.20
CA ALA A 197 -18.32 -3.70 7.65
C ALA A 197 -16.98 -4.43 7.42
N ALA A 198 -15.98 -3.72 6.88
CA ALA A 198 -14.65 -4.26 6.68
C ALA A 198 -13.94 -4.63 7.99
N LEU A 199 -13.97 -3.75 8.99
CA LEU A 199 -13.41 -4.03 10.31
C LEU A 199 -14.08 -5.25 10.96
N ALA A 200 -15.41 -5.33 10.89
CA ALA A 200 -16.16 -6.45 11.44
C ALA A 200 -15.83 -7.78 10.74
N TYR A 201 -15.67 -7.77 9.42
CA TYR A 201 -15.22 -8.92 8.65
C TYR A 201 -13.79 -9.33 9.05
N LEU A 202 -12.82 -8.41 9.02
CA LEU A 202 -11.42 -8.71 9.33
C LEU A 202 -11.26 -9.23 10.77
N ARG A 203 -12.03 -8.70 11.74
CA ARG A 203 -12.07 -9.21 13.12
C ARG A 203 -12.47 -10.68 13.19
N LYS A 204 -13.50 -11.07 12.44
CA LYS A 204 -13.95 -12.48 12.35
C LYS A 204 -12.95 -13.38 11.64
N SER A 205 -12.07 -12.78 10.83
CA SER A 205 -11.07 -13.50 10.05
C SER A 205 -9.72 -13.63 10.76
N LEU A 206 -9.56 -13.09 11.97
CA LEU A 206 -8.33 -13.25 12.76
C LEU A 206 -7.98 -14.73 12.96
N LEU A 207 -6.71 -15.03 12.80
CA LEU A 207 -6.12 -16.33 13.14
C LEU A 207 -5.98 -16.44 14.66
N ASP A 208 -5.77 -17.66 15.16
CA ASP A 208 -5.63 -17.94 16.60
C ASP A 208 -4.49 -17.15 17.27
N ASP A 209 -3.48 -16.75 16.50
CA ASP A 209 -2.34 -15.94 16.97
C ASP A 209 -2.57 -14.42 16.86
N GLY A 210 -3.79 -13.99 16.51
CA GLY A 210 -4.15 -12.57 16.38
C GLY A 210 -3.71 -11.90 15.08
N ARG A 211 -3.04 -12.61 14.16
CA ARG A 211 -2.71 -12.11 12.82
C ARG A 211 -3.86 -12.32 11.84
N LEU A 212 -3.71 -11.76 10.64
CA LEU A 212 -4.56 -12.08 9.49
C LEU A 212 -3.80 -12.98 8.53
N ALA A 213 -4.48 -13.91 7.87
CA ALA A 213 -3.95 -14.54 6.68
C ALA A 213 -3.81 -13.48 5.58
N ARG A 214 -2.80 -13.63 4.71
CA ARG A 214 -2.66 -12.75 3.55
C ARG A 214 -3.85 -12.92 2.60
N TYR A 215 -4.34 -14.15 2.42
CA TYR A 215 -5.48 -14.46 1.56
C TYR A 215 -6.56 -15.22 2.31
N TYR A 216 -7.81 -14.86 2.04
CA TYR A 216 -9.00 -15.59 2.44
C TYR A 216 -9.75 -16.02 1.18
N GLU A 217 -10.05 -17.31 1.11
CA GLU A 217 -10.78 -17.92 0.01
C GLU A 217 -12.12 -17.21 -0.20
N LEU A 218 -12.44 -16.93 -1.47
CA LEU A 218 -13.68 -16.27 -1.85
C LEU A 218 -14.89 -17.09 -1.36
N GLN A 219 -15.87 -16.38 -0.81
CA GLN A 219 -17.14 -16.85 -0.23
C GLN A 219 -17.02 -17.70 1.05
N THR A 220 -16.01 -18.56 1.18
CA THR A 220 -15.89 -19.46 2.34
C THR A 220 -15.18 -18.82 3.53
N ASN A 221 -14.42 -17.74 3.30
CA ASN A 221 -13.59 -17.06 4.29
C ASN A 221 -12.51 -17.94 4.94
N LYS A 222 -12.16 -19.08 4.35
CA LYS A 222 -11.08 -19.92 4.87
C LYS A 222 -9.74 -19.26 4.58
N PRO A 223 -8.79 -19.22 5.53
CA PRO A 223 -7.41 -18.86 5.24
C PRO A 223 -6.89 -19.66 4.05
N LEU A 224 -6.31 -18.98 3.08
CA LEU A 224 -5.84 -19.55 1.83
C LEU A 224 -4.36 -19.26 1.67
N TYR A 225 -3.61 -20.28 1.32
CA TYR A 225 -2.17 -20.22 1.15
C TYR A 225 -1.75 -20.92 -0.13
N MET A 226 -0.48 -20.75 -0.51
CA MET A 226 0.14 -21.56 -1.56
C MET A 226 1.30 -22.33 -0.95
N ASN A 227 1.34 -23.62 -1.25
CA ASN A 227 2.54 -24.42 -1.06
C ASN A 227 3.16 -24.71 -2.44
N ARG A 228 4.38 -25.23 -2.47
CA ARG A 228 5.07 -25.59 -3.70
C ARG A 228 5.72 -26.97 -3.61
N ASN A 229 5.70 -27.69 -4.72
CA ASN A 229 6.59 -28.81 -4.96
C ASN A 229 7.52 -28.44 -6.11
N GLY A 230 8.80 -28.20 -5.82
CA GLY A 230 9.73 -27.64 -6.79
C GLY A 230 9.27 -26.28 -7.33
N ARG A 231 8.88 -26.24 -8.62
CA ARG A 231 8.41 -25.03 -9.31
C ARG A 231 6.88 -24.91 -9.39
N ASP A 232 6.16 -25.91 -8.91
CA ASP A 232 4.71 -26.00 -9.03
C ASP A 232 4.03 -25.56 -7.74
N TYR A 233 3.25 -24.50 -7.83
CA TYR A 233 2.45 -23.97 -6.72
C TYR A 233 1.05 -24.59 -6.71
N TYR A 234 0.51 -24.86 -5.53
CA TYR A 234 -0.84 -25.38 -5.35
C TYR A 234 -1.52 -24.79 -4.11
N LEU A 235 -2.85 -24.64 -4.18
CA LEU A 235 -3.68 -24.08 -3.11
C LEU A 235 -3.72 -25.01 -1.91
N THR A 236 -3.63 -24.43 -0.72
CA THR A 236 -3.76 -25.16 0.55
C THR A 236 -4.40 -24.27 1.61
N HIS A 237 -5.08 -24.89 2.58
CA HIS A 237 -5.52 -24.24 3.82
C HIS A 237 -4.60 -24.58 5.00
N ASP A 238 -3.59 -25.42 4.77
CA ASP A 238 -2.59 -25.84 5.76
C ASP A 238 -1.40 -24.90 5.75
N ASP A 239 -1.12 -24.29 6.90
CA ASP A 239 -0.06 -23.32 7.10
C ASP A 239 1.22 -23.90 7.75
N ARG A 240 1.28 -25.22 7.99
CA ARG A 240 2.40 -25.87 8.69
C ARG A 240 3.71 -25.89 7.92
N ASN A 241 3.66 -25.80 6.58
CA ASN A 241 4.84 -25.90 5.71
C ASN A 241 4.73 -24.93 4.53
N LEU A 242 4.60 -23.64 4.81
CA LEU A 242 4.50 -22.62 3.79
C LEU A 242 5.87 -22.14 3.30
N PRO A 243 6.00 -21.71 2.03
CA PRO A 243 7.26 -21.18 1.53
C PRO A 243 7.75 -19.95 2.31
N ASP A 244 9.00 -20.00 2.76
CA ASP A 244 9.70 -19.01 3.59
C ASP A 244 10.23 -17.80 2.83
N HIS A 245 9.90 -17.65 1.54
CA HIS A 245 10.23 -16.47 0.75
C HIS A 245 9.06 -15.49 0.62
N TYR A 246 7.86 -15.85 1.12
CA TYR A 246 6.66 -15.01 1.05
C TYR A 246 6.00 -14.80 2.44
N GLY A 247 5.35 -13.65 2.64
CA GLY A 247 4.69 -13.28 3.89
C GLY A 247 3.22 -13.71 3.90
N TRP A 248 2.93 -14.92 4.41
CA TRP A 248 1.60 -15.53 4.37
C TRP A 248 0.62 -15.07 5.46
N LYS A 249 1.15 -14.49 6.54
CA LYS A 249 0.38 -13.93 7.65
C LYS A 249 0.85 -12.50 7.87
N ILE A 250 -0.10 -11.59 8.05
CA ILE A 250 0.13 -10.15 8.18
C ILE A 250 -0.24 -9.71 9.59
N VAL A 251 0.52 -8.77 10.12
CA VAL A 251 0.21 -8.14 11.41
C VAL A 251 -1.17 -7.47 11.34
N SER A 252 -1.96 -7.66 12.39
CA SER A 252 -3.25 -7.00 12.55
C SER A 252 -3.08 -5.64 13.22
N ARG A 253 -3.52 -4.59 12.54
CA ARG A 253 -3.65 -3.21 13.05
C ARG A 253 -5.12 -2.84 13.30
N LEU A 254 -6.01 -3.84 13.43
CA LEU A 254 -7.46 -3.60 13.50
C LEU A 254 -7.87 -2.75 14.71
N ASP A 255 -7.17 -2.86 15.85
CA ASP A 255 -7.41 -2.01 17.02
C ASP A 255 -7.05 -0.55 16.74
N GLU A 256 -5.89 -0.31 16.13
CA GLU A 256 -5.43 1.03 15.73
C GLU A 256 -6.37 1.65 14.70
N LEU A 257 -6.79 0.87 13.70
CA LEU A 257 -7.71 1.31 12.65
C LEU A 257 -9.11 1.60 13.20
N ALA A 258 -9.62 0.77 14.12
CA ALA A 258 -10.90 1.02 14.78
C ALA A 258 -10.86 2.30 15.63
N ALA A 259 -9.79 2.51 16.40
CA ALA A 259 -9.61 3.73 17.17
C ALA A 259 -9.48 4.97 16.26
N ALA A 260 -8.75 4.85 15.15
CA ALA A 260 -8.64 5.92 14.16
C ALA A 260 -9.98 6.23 13.48
N TYR A 261 -10.78 5.20 13.19
CA TYR A 261 -12.12 5.36 12.64
C TYR A 261 -13.04 6.10 13.61
N GLU A 262 -13.04 5.76 14.90
CA GLU A 262 -13.86 6.45 15.90
C GLU A 262 -13.47 7.93 16.05
N ARG A 263 -12.17 8.26 15.95
CA ARG A 263 -11.73 9.66 15.90
C ARG A 263 -12.27 10.37 14.65
N CYS A 264 -12.11 9.77 13.47
CA CYS A 264 -12.64 10.31 12.22
C CYS A 264 -14.16 10.55 12.30
N ARG A 265 -14.90 9.58 12.85
CA ARG A 265 -16.35 9.66 13.06
C ARG A 265 -16.76 10.77 14.04
N ALA A 266 -15.92 11.08 15.01
CA ALA A 266 -16.09 12.21 15.92
C ALA A 266 -15.72 13.58 15.29
N GLY A 267 -15.39 13.61 13.99
CA GLY A 267 -15.02 14.83 13.27
C GLY A 267 -13.53 15.16 13.33
N ASP A 268 -12.69 14.30 13.91
CA ASP A 268 -11.25 14.49 13.92
C ASP A 268 -10.68 14.29 12.51
N ARG A 269 -10.20 15.39 11.94
CA ARG A 269 -9.57 15.42 10.61
C ARG A 269 -8.05 15.54 10.69
N THR A 270 -7.49 15.51 11.89
CA THR A 270 -6.04 15.60 12.09
C THR A 270 -5.39 14.26 11.80
N THR A 271 -4.16 14.31 11.29
CA THR A 271 -3.29 13.14 11.26
C THR A 271 -2.66 13.00 12.64
N PRO A 272 -2.66 11.80 13.26
CA PRO A 272 -2.00 11.61 14.54
C PRO A 272 -0.51 11.95 14.40
N GLU A 273 -0.06 12.96 15.16
CA GLU A 273 1.35 13.27 15.32
C GLU A 273 1.77 13.00 16.77
N LEU A 274 2.99 12.50 16.95
CA LEU A 274 3.56 12.37 18.29
C LEU A 274 3.71 13.74 18.92
N SER A 275 3.38 13.85 20.21
CA SER A 275 3.64 15.09 20.95
C SER A 275 5.14 15.40 20.97
N GLN A 276 5.50 16.68 21.10
CA GLN A 276 6.91 17.09 21.18
C GLN A 276 7.68 16.37 22.30
N SER A 277 7.03 16.14 23.44
CA SER A 277 7.61 15.38 24.55
C SER A 277 7.86 13.90 24.20
N ALA A 278 6.93 13.27 23.47
CA ALA A 278 7.11 11.89 23.02
C ALA A 278 8.22 11.78 21.96
N LEU A 279 8.28 12.75 21.03
CA LEU A 279 9.37 12.86 20.07
C LEU A 279 10.71 13.07 20.78
N GLU A 280 10.78 13.97 21.76
CA GLU A 280 12.01 14.21 22.53
C GLU A 280 12.50 12.94 23.22
N GLN A 281 11.58 12.17 23.83
CA GLN A 281 11.93 10.90 24.46
C GLN A 281 12.49 9.89 23.45
N GLN A 282 11.85 9.75 22.28
CA GLN A 282 12.33 8.87 21.22
C GLN A 282 13.69 9.33 20.67
N VAL A 283 13.88 10.64 20.46
CA VAL A 283 15.15 11.21 19.99
C VAL A 283 16.27 10.94 20.98
N ARG A 284 16.02 11.05 22.30
CA ARG A 284 17.00 10.71 23.33
C ARG A 284 17.42 9.24 23.23
N THR A 285 16.48 8.32 23.02
CA THR A 285 16.79 6.91 22.79
C THR A 285 17.60 6.71 21.51
N ILE A 286 17.18 7.31 20.39
CA ILE A 286 17.87 7.22 19.10
C ILE A 286 19.33 7.68 19.20
N ILE A 287 19.60 8.79 19.90
CA ILE A 287 20.96 9.30 20.10
C ILE A 287 21.76 8.37 21.01
N ALA A 288 21.14 7.84 22.07
CA ALA A 288 21.79 6.91 23.00
C ALA A 288 22.15 5.56 22.36
N ASP A 289 21.43 5.15 21.31
CA ASP A 289 21.64 3.88 20.59
C ASP A 289 22.75 3.94 19.53
N LEU A 290 23.40 5.09 19.35
CA LEU A 290 24.57 5.21 18.48
C LEU A 290 25.76 4.42 19.06
N ASP A 291 26.43 3.65 18.22
CA ASP A 291 27.70 3.02 18.60
C ASP A 291 28.88 3.99 18.55
N ASP A 292 30.08 3.50 18.86
CA ASP A 292 31.34 4.26 18.87
C ASP A 292 31.76 4.82 17.50
N GLN A 293 31.06 4.43 16.42
CA GLN A 293 31.26 4.93 15.07
C GLN A 293 30.06 5.75 14.58
N ASP A 294 29.19 6.20 15.47
CA ASP A 294 27.98 6.98 15.18
C ASP A 294 27.01 6.24 14.25
N ARG A 295 26.83 4.93 14.47
CA ARG A 295 25.90 4.10 13.70
C ARG A 295 24.80 3.51 14.57
N TRP A 296 23.61 3.38 13.99
CA TRP A 296 22.57 2.51 14.53
C TRP A 296 22.75 1.09 14.03
N MET A 297 23.08 0.19 14.94
CA MET A 297 23.34 -1.21 14.62
C MET A 297 22.19 -2.09 15.08
N SER A 298 21.66 -2.90 14.18
CA SER A 298 20.73 -3.98 14.53
C SER A 298 21.51 -5.23 14.92
N VAL A 299 20.92 -6.05 15.78
CA VAL A 299 21.43 -7.37 16.14
C VAL A 299 20.43 -8.40 15.67
N TYR A 300 20.88 -9.38 14.89
CA TYR A 300 20.03 -10.45 14.41
C TYR A 300 19.68 -11.40 15.56
N ASP A 301 18.40 -11.58 15.81
CA ASP A 301 17.84 -12.42 16.88
C ASP A 301 17.03 -13.63 16.32
N GLY A 302 17.29 -13.98 15.06
CA GLY A 302 16.58 -15.07 14.38
C GLY A 302 15.28 -14.63 13.72
N GLU A 303 15.01 -13.33 13.64
CA GLU A 303 13.92 -12.78 12.85
C GLU A 303 14.08 -13.10 11.36
N ARG A 304 12.99 -13.11 10.60
CA ARG A 304 13.07 -13.40 9.17
C ARG A 304 13.49 -12.17 8.38
N LEU A 305 14.72 -12.17 7.86
CA LEU A 305 15.25 -11.12 6.98
C LEU A 305 15.11 -11.49 5.50
N ILE A 306 14.07 -11.00 4.84
CA ILE A 306 13.76 -11.33 3.43
C ILE A 306 14.82 -10.76 2.49
N GLY A 307 15.35 -11.62 1.59
CA GLY A 307 16.30 -11.21 0.55
C GLY A 307 17.72 -10.92 1.05
N GLN A 308 17.99 -11.18 2.33
CA GLN A 308 19.29 -10.93 2.95
C GLN A 308 20.16 -12.20 2.97
N PRO A 309 21.50 -12.06 3.06
CA PRO A 309 22.39 -13.19 3.34
C PRO A 309 22.03 -13.84 4.69
N LYS A 310 22.51 -15.07 4.90
CA LYS A 310 22.29 -15.78 6.17
C LYS A 310 23.06 -15.07 7.29
N PHE A 311 22.33 -14.69 8.33
CA PHE A 311 22.88 -14.18 9.60
C PHE A 311 22.87 -15.29 10.66
N ALA A 312 23.88 -15.29 11.52
CA ALA A 312 23.88 -16.03 12.78
C ALA A 312 23.30 -15.15 13.90
N VAL A 313 22.59 -15.76 14.86
CA VAL A 313 22.07 -15.04 16.04
C VAL A 313 23.23 -14.32 16.74
N GLY A 314 23.06 -13.03 17.00
CA GLY A 314 24.09 -12.14 17.53
C GLY A 314 24.87 -11.34 16.47
N ASP A 315 24.72 -11.65 15.18
CA ASP A 315 25.37 -10.88 14.12
C ASP A 315 24.85 -9.43 14.11
N ARG A 316 25.79 -8.48 14.06
CA ARG A 316 25.47 -7.05 13.95
C ARG A 316 25.36 -6.66 12.48
N TYR A 317 24.34 -5.89 12.13
CA TYR A 317 24.12 -5.42 10.76
C TYR A 317 23.53 -4.01 10.70
N LEU A 318 23.72 -3.35 9.55
CA LEU A 318 23.09 -2.07 9.25
C LEU A 318 21.71 -2.34 8.65
N SER A 319 20.67 -1.96 9.38
CA SER A 319 19.30 -2.04 8.89
C SER A 319 18.92 -0.73 8.21
N SER A 320 18.58 -0.79 6.92
CA SER A 320 18.03 0.37 6.20
C SER A 320 16.71 0.83 6.82
N GLN A 321 15.92 -0.10 7.38
CA GLN A 321 14.67 0.22 8.07
C GLN A 321 14.95 1.03 9.33
N LEU A 322 15.84 0.56 10.22
CA LEU A 322 16.21 1.28 11.44
C LEU A 322 16.76 2.66 11.13
N PHE A 323 17.63 2.75 10.13
CA PHE A 323 18.17 4.02 9.66
C PHE A 323 17.07 4.99 9.20
N SER A 324 16.13 4.50 8.38
CA SER A 324 14.99 5.30 7.90
C SER A 324 14.09 5.76 9.04
N ASP A 325 13.72 4.86 9.96
CA ASP A 325 12.83 5.17 11.09
C ASP A 325 13.44 6.22 12.03
N ASN A 326 14.74 6.09 12.30
CA ASN A 326 15.47 7.04 13.13
C ASN A 326 15.58 8.40 12.45
N LEU A 327 15.94 8.44 11.16
CA LEU A 327 15.98 9.70 10.40
C LEU A 327 14.62 10.39 10.29
N GLU A 328 13.54 9.64 10.07
CA GLU A 328 12.20 10.19 10.04
C GLU A 328 11.81 10.82 11.39
N THR A 329 12.10 10.13 12.49
CA THR A 329 11.80 10.61 13.84
C THR A 329 12.60 11.87 14.18
N LEU A 330 13.90 11.88 13.90
CA LEU A 330 14.77 13.06 14.05
C LEU A 330 14.26 14.23 13.19
N SER A 331 13.87 13.96 11.94
CA SER A 331 13.35 14.98 11.03
C SER A 331 12.02 15.56 11.52
N ARG A 332 11.14 14.73 12.10
CA ARG A 332 9.88 15.20 12.71
C ARG A 332 10.14 16.09 13.93
N PHE A 333 11.09 15.72 14.79
CA PHE A 333 11.45 16.51 15.97
C PHE A 333 12.02 17.90 15.63
N LEU A 334 12.75 18.01 14.51
CA LEU A 334 13.33 19.27 14.04
C LEU A 334 12.35 20.17 13.28
N LYS A 335 11.13 19.71 12.96
CA LYS A 335 10.12 20.57 12.33
C LYS A 335 9.72 21.67 13.32
N PRO A 336 9.82 22.96 12.92
CA PRO A 336 9.54 24.10 13.78
C PRO A 336 8.06 24.26 14.13
#